data_AF-A0A3E2TN00-F1
#
_entry.id   AF-A0A3E2TN00-F1
#
_cell.length_a   1.000
_cell.length_b   1.000
_cell.length_c   1.000
_cell.angle_alpha   90.00
_cell.angle_beta   90.00
_cell.angle_gamma   90.00
#
_symmetry.space_group_name_H-M   'P 1'
#
loop_
_entity.id
_entity.type
_entity.pdbx_description
1 polymer ?
#
loop_
_entity_poly.entity_id
_entity_poly.type
_entity_poly.pdbx_seq_one_letter_code
_entity_poly.pdbx_strand_id
1 'polypeptide(L)' 'MDKMDHNAHSVYLMYYHLIMVVKYRRKVIDDPISERAKE' A
#
# COMPACT_ATOMS: atom_id res chain seq x y z
N MET A 1 -2.85 9.76 -20.38
CA MET A 1 -4.16 9.12 -20.50
C MET A 1 -4.09 7.88 -19.63
N ASP A 2 -4.64 7.93 -18.42
CA ASP A 2 -4.51 6.82 -17.48
C ASP A 2 -5.27 5.60 -18.01
N LYS A 3 -4.59 4.44 -18.02
CA LYS A 3 -5.15 3.18 -18.49
C LYS A 3 -6.09 2.64 -17.41
N MET A 4 -7.39 2.59 -17.72
CA MET A 4 -8.41 2.05 -16.81
C MET A 4 -8.27 0.53 -16.72
N ASP A 5 -8.56 -0.04 -15.55
CA ASP A 5 -8.64 -1.49 -15.37
C ASP A 5 -10.06 -1.98 -15.61
N HIS A 6 -10.18 -3.22 -16.07
CA HIS A 6 -11.46 -3.80 -16.47
C HIS A 6 -11.57 -5.24 -15.94
N ASN A 7 -12.71 -5.55 -15.34
CA ASN A 7 -13.21 -6.89 -15.12
C ASN A 7 -14.28 -7.22 -16.20
N ALA A 8 -14.71 -8.47 -16.31
CA ALA A 8 -15.71 -8.94 -17.28
C ALA A 8 -17.03 -8.14 -17.30
N HIS A 9 -17.36 -7.46 -16.19
CA HIS A 9 -18.61 -6.72 -16.04
C HIS A 9 -18.43 -5.30 -15.47
N SER A 10 -17.20 -4.80 -15.29
CA SER A 10 -16.99 -3.46 -14.69
C SER A 10 -15.66 -2.88 -15.11
N VAL A 11 -15.61 -1.56 -15.26
CA VAL A 11 -14.39 -0.80 -15.54
C VAL A 11 -14.14 0.13 -14.36
N TYR A 12 -12.91 0.18 -13.88
CA TYR A 12 -12.56 0.94 -12.67
C TYR A 12 -11.18 1.59 -12.75
N LEU A 13 -11.03 2.64 -11.94
CA LEU A 13 -9.77 3.32 -11.69
C LEU A 13 -9.73 3.67 -10.20
N MET A 14 -8.81 3.04 -9.46
CA MET A 14 -8.80 3.03 -7.99
C MET A 14 -7.50 3.64 -7.46
N TYR A 15 -7.60 4.82 -6.85
CA TYR A 15 -6.47 5.49 -6.18
C TYR A 15 -6.73 5.57 -4.69
N TYR A 16 -5.82 5.01 -3.88
CA TYR A 16 -5.92 5.01 -2.43
C TYR A 16 -4.61 5.44 -1.78
N HIS A 17 -4.73 6.20 -0.70
CA HIS A 17 -3.63 6.50 0.21
C HIS A 17 -3.83 5.70 1.50
N LEU A 18 -3.16 4.56 1.61
CA LEU A 18 -3.21 3.72 2.81
C LEU A 18 -2.12 4.13 3.79
N ILE A 19 -2.49 4.41 5.03
CA ILE A 19 -1.56 4.77 6.12
C ILE A 19 -1.85 3.86 7.31
N MET A 20 -0.82 3.19 7.83
CA MET A 20 -0.89 2.32 9.00
C MET A 20 0.22 2.66 9.99
N VAL A 21 0.00 2.34 11.27
CA VAL A 21 0.95 2.62 12.36
C VAL A 21 1.16 1.37 13.19
N VAL A 22 2.38 1.17 13.67
CA VAL A 22 2.72 0.05 14.56
C VAL A 22 2.01 0.15 15.91
N LYS A 23 1.74 -1.02 16.50
CA LYS A 23 1.08 -1.11 17.81
C LYS A 23 1.83 -0.29 18.86
N TYR A 24 1.10 0.50 19.64
CA TYR A 24 1.62 1.42 20.65
C TYR A 24 2.59 2.50 20.10
N ARG A 25 2.62 2.73 18.78
CA ARG A 25 3.47 3.75 18.12
C ARG A 25 4.96 3.64 18.51
N ARG A 26 5.44 2.43 18.76
CA ARG A 26 6.85 2.17 19.09
C ARG A 26 7.72 2.50 17.89
N LYS A 27 8.92 3.06 18.09
CA LYS A 27 9.86 3.33 16.99
C LYS A 27 10.67 2.06 16.65
N VAL A 28 9.99 1.07 16.08
CA VAL A 28 10.55 -0.27 15.81
C VAL A 28 10.79 -0.57 14.33
N ILE A 29 10.38 0.32 13.43
CA ILE A 29 10.73 0.18 12.01
C ILE A 29 12.13 0.79 11.85
N ASP A 30 13.14 -0.05 11.97
CA ASP A 30 14.55 0.23 11.71
C ASP A 30 14.95 -0.20 10.29
N ASP A 31 16.20 0.01 9.88
CA ASP A 31 16.64 -0.29 8.52
C ASP A 31 16.43 -1.77 8.14
N PRO A 32 16.81 -2.77 8.96
CA PRO A 32 16.57 -4.18 8.65
C PRO A 32 15.08 -4.55 8.51
N ILE A 33 14.22 -4.05 9.41
CA ILE A 33 12.77 -4.31 9.37
C ILE A 33 12.14 -3.59 8.17
N SER A 34 12.61 -2.39 7.86
CA SER A 34 12.19 -1.61 6.69
C SER A 34 12.52 -2.31 5.38
N GLU A 35 13.74 -2.83 5.22
CA GLU A 35 14.12 -3.55 4.00
C GLU A 35 13.25 -4.80 3.79
N ARG A 36 13.00 -5.57 4.85
CA ARG A 36 12.10 -6.74 4.78
C ARG A 36 10.65 -6.35 4.46
N ALA A 37 10.16 -5.20 4.91
CA ALA A 37 8.78 -4.76 4.68
C ALA A 37 8.51 -4.26 3.24
N LYS A 38 9.56 -4.09 2.42
CA LYS A 38 9.44 -3.70 1.00
C LYS A 38 9.20 -4.90 0.07
N GLU A 39 9.42 -6.13 0.54
CA GLU A 39 9.05 -7.38 -0.16
C GLU A 39 7.53 -7.54 -0.21
#